data_AF-A0A8C6XZ45-F1
#
_entry.id   AF-A0A8C6XZ45-F1
#
_cell.length_a   1.000
_cell.length_b   1.000
_cell.length_c   1.000
_cell.angle_alpha   90.00
_cell.angle_beta   90.00
_cell.angle_gamma   90.00
#
_symmetry.space_group_name_H-M   'P 1'
#
loop_
_entity.id
_entity.type
_entity.pdbx_description
1 polymer ?
#
loop_
_entity_poly.entity_id
_entity_poly.type
_entity_poly.pdbx_seq_one_letter_code
_entity_poly.pdbx_strand_id
1 'polypeptide(L)'
;LGREYEEKVRPCIDLIDSLRALGVEKDLALPAIAVIGDQSSGKSSVLEALSGVALPRGGGIVTRCPLELKMKKINKQEWKGKIIKELITLEISSPDVPDLTLIDLPGIVRVAIKEQPQDIGDQIMKLIKSYITKQETINLVVVPSNVDIATTEALKMAQTVDPKGERTLGVLTKPDLIDEGTENETIDIVRNQRVPLTKGYMIVKCRGQVDLTENQSLVDAIKKEREFFEEHKCFRWDLEIGNSTSCHWTQATSSQPAIKAAMVSSTKSSFSCMSMEK
;
A
#
# COMPACT_ATOMS: atom_id res chain seq x y z
N LEU A 1 -10.72 19.01 -4.85
CA LEU A 1 -10.02 17.96 -4.06
C LEU A 1 -8.89 18.51 -3.17
N GLY A 2 -8.05 19.46 -3.62
CA GLY A 2 -6.89 19.94 -2.83
C GLY A 2 -7.18 20.75 -1.55
N ARG A 3 -8.10 21.73 -1.55
CA ARG A 3 -8.32 22.60 -0.37
C ARG A 3 -9.02 21.90 0.79
N GLU A 4 -10.02 21.08 0.49
CA GLU A 4 -10.81 20.38 1.52
C GLU A 4 -10.00 19.28 2.23
N TYR A 5 -9.03 18.70 1.52
CA TYR A 5 -8.01 17.82 2.08
C TYR A 5 -7.10 18.57 3.05
N GLU A 6 -6.51 19.69 2.63
CA GLU A 6 -5.58 20.45 3.47
C GLU A 6 -6.24 20.95 4.77
N GLU A 7 -7.52 21.36 4.73
CA GLU A 7 -8.23 21.91 5.90
C GLU A 7 -8.77 20.85 6.87
N LYS A 8 -9.28 19.71 6.37
CA LYS A 8 -9.98 18.71 7.21
C LYS A 8 -9.18 17.45 7.49
N VAL A 9 -8.06 17.24 6.81
CA VAL A 9 -7.29 15.99 6.89
C VAL A 9 -5.95 16.23 7.57
N ARG A 10 -5.24 17.30 7.17
CA ARG A 10 -3.97 17.71 7.77
C ARG A 10 -4.01 17.75 9.30
N PRO A 11 -5.00 18.39 9.96
CA PRO A 11 -5.02 18.47 11.42
C PRO A 11 -5.19 17.12 12.12
N CYS A 12 -5.91 16.17 11.50
CA CYS A 12 -6.07 14.83 12.04
C CYS A 12 -4.76 14.05 11.98
N ILE A 13 -4.01 14.20 10.89
CA ILE A 13 -2.71 13.54 10.78
C ILE A 13 -1.70 14.15 11.75
N ASP A 14 -1.65 15.48 11.82
CA ASP A 14 -0.77 16.21 12.75
C ASP A 14 -1.02 15.82 14.23
N LEU A 15 -2.28 15.51 14.58
CA LEU A 15 -2.65 15.01 15.91
C LEU A 15 -2.08 13.61 16.17
N ILE A 16 -2.21 12.68 15.22
CA ILE A 16 -1.62 11.32 15.33
C ILE A 16 -0.11 11.42 15.52
N ASP A 17 0.53 12.32 14.77
CA ASP A 17 1.97 12.52 14.86
C ASP A 17 2.39 13.14 16.19
N SER A 18 1.59 14.05 16.73
CA SER A 18 1.80 14.61 18.07
C SER A 18 1.69 13.53 19.15
N LEU A 19 0.68 12.65 19.05
CA LEU A 19 0.53 11.51 19.96
C LEU A 19 1.71 10.53 19.85
N ARG A 20 2.21 10.28 18.63
CA ARG A 20 3.39 9.43 18.40
C ARG A 20 4.66 10.04 18.99
N ALA A 21 4.88 11.33 18.77
CA ALA A 21 6.05 12.05 19.27
C ALA A 21 6.08 12.14 20.80
N LEU A 22 4.90 12.14 21.44
CA LEU A 22 4.75 12.08 22.90
C LEU A 22 5.01 10.67 23.47
N GLY A 23 5.30 9.67 22.61
CA GLY A 23 5.57 8.29 23.03
C GLY A 23 4.32 7.52 23.46
N VAL A 24 3.13 8.06 23.18
CA VAL A 24 1.84 7.45 23.54
C VAL A 24 1.59 6.17 22.75
N GLU A 25 2.35 5.91 21.67
CA GLU A 25 2.34 4.64 20.93
C GLU A 25 2.61 3.40 21.79
N LYS A 26 3.19 3.59 22.98
CA LYS A 26 3.41 2.52 23.98
C LYS A 26 2.13 2.09 24.70
N ASP A 27 1.17 3.01 24.87
CA ASP A 27 -0.06 2.82 25.63
C ASP A 27 -1.33 2.90 24.76
N LEU A 28 -1.22 3.48 23.56
CA LEU A 28 -2.31 3.66 22.60
C LEU A 28 -1.87 3.22 21.20
N ALA A 29 -2.62 2.32 20.58
CA ALA A 29 -2.40 1.92 19.20
C ALA A 29 -2.70 3.10 18.25
N LEU A 30 -1.68 3.53 17.51
CA LEU A 30 -1.82 4.57 16.49
C LEU A 30 -2.05 3.92 15.12
N PRO A 31 -2.90 4.51 14.26
CA PRO A 31 -3.13 3.94 12.94
C PRO A 31 -1.88 3.89 12.07
N ALA A 32 -1.73 2.73 11.44
CA ALA A 32 -0.63 2.41 10.54
C ALA A 32 -1.19 1.65 9.34
N ILE A 33 -0.47 1.69 8.22
CA ILE A 33 -0.80 0.88 7.04
C ILE A 33 0.23 -0.23 6.94
N ALA A 34 -0.21 -1.48 7.10
CA ALA A 34 0.63 -2.65 6.92
C ALA A 34 0.55 -3.11 5.45
N VAL A 35 1.69 -3.13 4.77
CA VAL A 35 1.79 -3.57 3.38
C VAL A 35 2.12 -5.06 3.35
N ILE A 36 1.19 -5.87 2.85
CA ILE A 36 1.30 -7.34 2.79
C ILE A 36 1.14 -7.84 1.36
N GLY A 37 1.82 -8.93 1.02
CA GLY A 37 1.84 -9.45 -0.34
C GLY A 37 2.89 -10.54 -0.53
N ASP A 38 2.62 -11.47 -1.45
CA ASP A 38 3.55 -12.55 -1.81
C ASP A 38 4.91 -11.99 -2.27
N GLN A 39 5.97 -12.80 -2.20
CA GLN A 39 7.28 -12.40 -2.71
C GLN A 39 7.15 -11.91 -4.17
N SER A 40 7.83 -10.80 -4.49
CA SER A 40 7.78 -10.19 -5.83
C SER A 40 6.40 -9.66 -6.28
N SER A 41 5.42 -9.51 -5.39
CA SER A 41 4.11 -8.91 -5.70
C SER A 41 4.12 -7.41 -6.03
N GLY A 42 5.27 -6.73 -5.88
CA GLY A 42 5.40 -5.29 -6.18
C GLY A 42 5.25 -4.35 -4.99
N LYS A 43 5.20 -4.85 -3.74
CA LYS A 43 5.13 -4.04 -2.50
C LYS A 43 6.13 -2.89 -2.48
N SER A 44 7.42 -3.18 -2.67
CA SER A 44 8.45 -2.15 -2.67
C SER A 44 8.22 -1.11 -3.77
N SER A 45 7.74 -1.52 -4.96
CA SER A 45 7.38 -0.56 -6.01
C SER A 45 6.21 0.35 -5.64
N VAL A 46 5.19 -0.17 -4.96
CA VAL A 46 4.07 0.62 -4.44
C VAL A 46 4.57 1.60 -3.36
N LEU A 47 5.43 1.15 -2.45
CA LEU A 47 6.00 1.99 -1.40
C LEU A 47 6.92 3.08 -1.94
N GLU A 48 7.71 2.81 -2.96
CA GLU A 48 8.54 3.82 -3.63
C GLU A 48 7.67 4.88 -4.34
N ALA A 49 6.60 4.45 -5.00
CA ALA A 49 5.64 5.36 -5.63
C ALA A 49 4.97 6.27 -4.59
N LEU A 50 4.68 5.74 -3.40
CA LEU A 50 4.08 6.50 -2.30
C LEU A 50 5.08 7.42 -1.60
N SER A 51 6.29 6.95 -1.37
CA SER A 51 7.29 7.70 -0.62
C SER A 51 8.08 8.68 -1.48
N GLY A 52 8.12 8.47 -2.80
CA GLY A 52 9.00 9.21 -3.69
C GLY A 52 10.48 8.89 -3.46
N VAL A 53 10.77 7.78 -2.77
CA VAL A 53 12.11 7.36 -2.37
C VAL A 53 12.40 5.99 -2.93
N ALA A 54 13.61 5.76 -3.44
CA ALA A 54 14.04 4.42 -3.81
C ALA A 54 14.29 3.58 -2.56
N LEU A 55 13.63 2.44 -2.45
CA LEU A 55 13.87 1.49 -1.38
C LEU A 55 14.92 0.48 -1.84
N PRO A 56 15.78 -0.03 -0.94
CA PRO A 56 16.78 -1.02 -1.32
C PRO A 56 16.10 -2.28 -1.87
N ARG A 57 16.40 -2.62 -3.14
CA ARG A 57 15.96 -3.84 -3.82
C ARG A 57 17.18 -4.72 -4.08
N GLY A 58 17.19 -5.94 -3.56
CA GLY A 58 18.30 -6.88 -3.76
C GLY A 58 17.83 -8.25 -4.23
N GLY A 59 18.37 -8.74 -5.35
CA GLY A 59 18.21 -10.13 -5.78
C GLY A 59 18.95 -11.06 -4.82
N GLY A 60 18.28 -11.46 -3.74
CA GLY A 60 18.86 -12.28 -2.65
C GLY A 60 18.52 -11.76 -1.25
N ILE A 61 18.17 -10.48 -1.15
CA ILE A 61 17.66 -9.84 0.08
C ILE A 61 16.14 -9.80 -0.05
N VAL A 62 15.51 -10.97 0.10
CA VAL A 62 14.12 -10.99 0.58
C VAL A 62 14.17 -10.24 1.91
N THR A 63 13.45 -9.13 2.02
CA THR A 63 13.39 -8.27 3.22
C THR A 63 13.10 -9.13 4.45
N ARG A 64 14.12 -9.66 5.14
CA ARG A 64 13.96 -10.58 6.30
C ARG A 64 13.58 -9.83 7.58
N CYS A 65 13.65 -8.51 7.54
CA CYS A 65 13.38 -7.60 8.62
C CYS A 65 12.30 -6.60 8.15
N PRO A 66 11.20 -6.39 8.88
CA PRO A 66 10.22 -5.37 8.52
C PRO A 66 10.90 -3.99 8.38
N LEU A 67 10.38 -3.20 7.46
CA LEU A 67 10.79 -1.82 7.27
C LEU A 67 9.62 -0.91 7.67
N GLU A 68 9.80 -0.17 8.75
CA GLU A 68 8.88 0.87 9.15
C GLU A 68 9.29 2.19 8.47
N LEU A 69 8.45 2.66 7.56
CA LEU A 69 8.63 3.90 6.84
C LEU A 69 7.75 4.99 7.44
N LYS A 70 8.36 5.92 8.18
CA LYS A 70 7.71 7.11 8.72
C LYS A 70 7.97 8.28 7.78
N MET A 71 6.91 8.82 7.20
CA MET A 71 6.98 10.00 6.36
C MET A 71 6.36 11.18 7.11
N LYS A 72 7.06 12.31 7.09
CA LYS A 72 6.64 13.55 7.74
C LYS A 72 6.77 14.72 6.77
N LYS A 73 5.68 15.48 6.59
CA LYS A 73 5.63 16.66 5.76
C LYS A 73 6.20 17.86 6.52
N ILE A 74 7.38 18.32 6.14
CA ILE A 74 8.02 19.49 6.73
C ILE A 74 8.44 20.51 5.66
N ASN A 75 8.62 21.76 6.04
CA ASN A 75 8.97 22.86 5.11
C ASN A 75 10.45 22.83 4.62
N LYS A 76 11.24 21.84 5.04
CA LYS A 76 12.66 21.67 4.67
C LYS A 76 12.90 20.21 4.28
N GLN A 77 13.83 19.91 3.39
CA GLN A 77 14.14 18.53 3.05
C GLN A 77 15.20 17.99 4.02
N GLU A 78 14.88 16.94 4.78
CA GLU A 78 15.80 16.27 5.70
C GLU A 78 15.59 14.75 5.70
N TRP A 79 16.67 13.98 5.63
CA TRP A 79 16.64 12.52 5.61
C TRP A 79 17.26 11.94 6.88
N LYS A 80 16.52 11.10 7.61
CA LYS A 80 17.00 10.46 8.84
C LYS A 80 16.67 8.97 8.84
N GLY A 81 17.66 8.11 8.64
CA GLY A 81 17.52 6.66 8.78
C GLY A 81 18.00 6.19 10.14
N LYS A 82 17.20 5.39 10.86
CA LYS A 82 17.62 4.74 12.12
C LYS A 82 17.44 3.23 12.02
N ILE A 83 18.54 2.49 11.96
CA ILE A 83 18.51 1.03 11.99
C ILE A 83 18.40 0.57 13.46
N ILE A 84 17.33 -0.13 13.80
CA ILE A 84 17.14 -0.79 15.10
C ILE A 84 17.26 -2.31 14.85
N LYS A 85 17.90 -3.05 15.75
CA LYS A 85 18.39 -4.44 15.53
C LYS A 85 17.34 -5.47 15.05
N GLU A 86 16.04 -5.16 15.09
CA GLU A 86 14.94 -6.06 14.71
C GLU A 86 13.89 -5.40 13.80
N LEU A 87 14.05 -4.10 13.51
CA LEU A 87 13.17 -3.29 12.67
C LEU A 87 14.01 -2.18 12.04
N ILE A 88 13.97 -2.07 10.72
CA ILE A 88 14.57 -0.92 10.05
C ILE A 88 13.55 0.21 10.11
N THR A 89 13.83 1.29 10.84
CA THR A 89 12.98 2.48 10.84
C THR A 89 13.60 3.55 9.95
N LEU A 90 12.92 3.89 8.87
CA LEU A 90 13.31 4.97 7.97
C LEU A 90 12.37 6.16 8.19
N GLU A 91 12.93 7.31 8.60
CA GLU A 91 12.19 8.55 8.76
C GLU A 91 12.53 9.54 7.63
N ILE A 92 11.54 9.83 6.79
CA ILE A 92 11.67 10.77 5.67
C ILE A 92 10.92 12.03 6.05
N SER A 93 11.61 13.16 6.02
CA SER A 93 11.02 14.47 6.30
C SER A 93 11.13 15.36 5.05
N SER A 94 10.02 15.59 4.34
CA SER A 94 10.02 16.28 3.04
C SER A 94 8.71 17.04 2.78
N PRO A 95 8.71 18.19 2.10
CA PRO A 95 7.47 18.88 1.73
C PRO A 95 6.57 18.09 0.77
N ASP A 96 7.13 17.11 0.05
CA ASP A 96 6.45 16.37 -1.01
C ASP A 96 5.85 15.02 -0.56
N VAL A 97 6.08 14.64 0.70
CA VAL A 97 5.54 13.39 1.27
C VAL A 97 4.33 13.70 2.16
N PRO A 98 3.32 12.80 2.19
CA PRO A 98 2.27 12.90 3.19
C PRO A 98 2.80 12.48 4.56
N ASP A 99 2.21 13.04 5.61
CA ASP A 99 2.37 12.54 6.97
C ASP A 99 1.72 11.13 7.05
N LEU A 100 2.52 10.07 7.13
CA LEU A 100 2.02 8.69 7.07
C LEU A 100 3.05 7.70 7.62
N THR A 101 2.59 6.64 8.28
CA THR A 101 3.42 5.48 8.65
C THR A 101 3.02 4.26 7.83
N LEU A 102 3.94 3.79 7.00
CA LEU A 102 3.81 2.58 6.21
C LEU A 102 4.73 1.52 6.82
N ILE A 103 4.21 0.31 7.03
CA ILE A 103 4.98 -0.82 7.53
C ILE A 103 5.12 -1.82 6.38
N ASP A 104 6.30 -1.86 5.77
CA ASP A 104 6.66 -2.87 4.76
C ASP A 104 6.97 -4.18 5.47
N LEU A 105 6.11 -5.17 5.26
CA LEU A 105 6.30 -6.50 5.83
C LEU A 105 7.00 -7.40 4.81
N PRO A 106 7.84 -8.33 5.28
CA PRO A 106 8.49 -9.33 4.41
C PRO A 106 7.49 -10.00 3.47
N GLY A 107 7.89 -10.19 2.20
CA GLY A 107 7.06 -10.90 1.24
C GLY A 107 6.87 -12.37 1.65
N ILE A 108 5.65 -12.89 1.49
CA ILE A 108 5.34 -14.27 1.85
C ILE A 108 6.09 -15.22 0.91
N VAL A 109 6.85 -16.15 1.48
CA VAL A 109 7.64 -17.15 0.75
C VAL A 109 6.98 -18.52 0.94
N ARG A 110 6.70 -19.23 -0.16
CA ARG A 110 6.08 -20.57 -0.13
C ARG A 110 7.10 -21.70 0.06
N VAL A 111 8.33 -21.50 -0.40
CA VAL A 111 9.38 -22.53 -0.38
C VAL A 111 10.70 -21.90 0.04
N ALA A 112 11.32 -22.46 1.08
CA ALA A 112 12.65 -22.05 1.52
C ALA A 112 13.67 -22.35 0.40
N ILE A 113 14.44 -21.32 0.00
CA ILE A 113 15.60 -21.51 -0.88
C ILE A 113 16.74 -22.11 -0.04
N LYS A 114 17.69 -22.82 -0.66
CA LYS A 114 18.73 -23.70 -0.06
C LYS A 114 19.63 -23.15 1.08
N GLU A 115 19.40 -21.95 1.60
CA GLU A 115 20.15 -21.34 2.71
C GLU A 115 19.23 -20.67 3.76
N GLN A 116 17.92 -20.86 3.65
CA GLN A 116 16.95 -20.31 4.59
C GLN A 116 16.48 -21.38 5.59
N PRO A 117 16.12 -20.97 6.82
CA PRO A 117 15.43 -21.86 7.75
C PRO A 117 14.18 -22.45 7.10
N GLN A 118 13.89 -23.73 7.35
CA GLN A 118 12.70 -24.38 6.78
C GLN A 118 11.39 -23.72 7.24
N ASP A 119 11.41 -23.07 8.40
CA ASP A 119 10.30 -22.37 9.04
C ASP A 119 10.24 -20.86 8.70
N ILE A 120 11.04 -20.38 7.74
CA ILE A 120 11.07 -18.95 7.40
C ILE A 120 9.70 -18.42 6.97
N GLY A 121 8.92 -19.23 6.25
CA GLY A 121 7.56 -18.87 5.84
C GLY A 121 6.65 -18.67 7.05
N ASP A 122 6.71 -19.57 8.03
CA ASP A 122 5.94 -19.48 9.27
C ASP A 122 6.35 -18.29 10.14
N GLN A 123 7.65 -18.02 10.22
CA GLN A 123 8.17 -16.84 10.92
C GLN A 123 7.65 -15.54 10.28
N ILE A 124 7.69 -15.44 8.94
CA ILE A 124 7.15 -14.30 8.20
C ILE A 124 5.64 -14.16 8.42
N MET A 125 4.88 -15.26 8.33
CA MET A 125 3.43 -15.23 8.56
C MET A 125 3.09 -14.82 10.00
N LYS A 126 3.83 -15.32 11.00
CA LYS A 126 3.66 -14.94 12.40
C LYS A 126 3.95 -13.45 12.61
N LEU A 127 5.00 -12.94 11.96
CA LEU A 127 5.35 -11.53 12.00
C LEU A 127 4.28 -10.68 11.34
N ILE A 128 3.80 -11.02 10.15
CA ILE A 128 2.70 -10.31 9.49
C ILE A 128 1.47 -10.27 10.41
N LYS A 129 1.08 -11.42 10.98
CA LYS A 129 -0.05 -11.54 11.91
C LYS A 129 0.05 -10.60 13.11
N SER A 130 1.24 -10.34 13.64
CA SER A 130 1.39 -9.44 14.80
C SER A 130 1.03 -7.98 14.49
N TYR A 131 1.11 -7.57 13.21
CA TYR A 131 0.69 -6.24 12.75
C TYR A 131 -0.77 -6.23 12.31
N ILE A 132 -1.18 -7.15 11.43
CA ILE A 132 -2.52 -7.11 10.81
C ILE A 132 -3.66 -7.48 11.77
N THR A 133 -3.37 -8.06 12.94
CA THR A 133 -4.37 -8.37 13.98
C THR A 133 -4.87 -7.11 14.69
N LYS A 134 -4.08 -6.03 14.70
CA LYS A 134 -4.46 -4.75 15.33
C LYS A 134 -5.56 -4.07 14.53
N GLN A 135 -6.63 -3.62 15.18
CA GLN A 135 -7.79 -3.04 14.51
C GLN A 135 -7.49 -1.66 13.90
N GLU A 136 -6.53 -0.95 14.48
CA GLU A 136 -6.05 0.36 14.02
C GLU A 136 -5.16 0.24 12.77
N THR A 137 -4.75 -0.98 12.41
CA THR A 137 -3.91 -1.24 11.25
C THR A 137 -4.77 -1.51 10.01
N ILE A 138 -4.57 -0.67 8.99
CA ILE A 138 -5.16 -0.87 7.67
C ILE A 138 -4.29 -1.87 6.91
N ASN A 139 -4.91 -2.91 6.36
CA ASN A 139 -4.26 -3.92 5.56
C ASN A 139 -4.20 -3.45 4.10
N LEU A 140 -3.01 -3.18 3.60
CA LEU A 140 -2.78 -2.92 2.18
C LEU A 140 -2.29 -4.20 1.51
N VAL A 141 -3.19 -4.88 0.80
CA VAL A 141 -2.90 -6.17 0.16
C VAL A 141 -2.43 -5.94 -1.26
N VAL A 142 -1.15 -6.21 -1.53
CA VAL A 142 -0.52 -6.02 -2.83
C VAL A 142 -0.45 -7.33 -3.60
N VAL A 143 -1.17 -7.41 -4.72
CA VAL A 143 -1.35 -8.60 -5.56
C VAL A 143 -0.96 -8.26 -7.00
N PRO A 144 -0.13 -9.06 -7.69
CA PRO A 144 0.11 -8.84 -9.11
C PRO A 144 -1.12 -9.23 -9.94
N SER A 145 -1.40 -8.50 -11.02
CA SER A 145 -2.64 -8.64 -11.78
C SER A 145 -2.67 -9.89 -12.68
N ASN A 146 -1.51 -10.51 -12.88
CA ASN A 146 -1.36 -11.72 -13.69
C ASN A 146 -1.54 -13.03 -12.89
N VAL A 147 -1.95 -12.95 -11.62
CA VAL A 147 -2.24 -14.13 -10.79
C VAL A 147 -3.67 -14.06 -10.26
N ASP A 148 -4.29 -15.23 -10.08
CA ASP A 148 -5.60 -15.29 -9.45
C ASP A 148 -5.51 -14.84 -7.99
N ILE A 149 -6.25 -13.77 -7.70
CA ILE A 149 -6.31 -13.14 -6.38
C ILE A 149 -6.76 -14.11 -5.28
N ALA A 150 -7.64 -15.07 -5.59
CA ALA A 150 -8.14 -16.06 -4.63
C ALA A 150 -7.03 -17.02 -4.14
N THR A 151 -5.94 -17.15 -4.89
CA THR A 151 -4.80 -18.02 -4.56
C THR A 151 -3.71 -17.33 -3.74
N THR A 152 -3.87 -16.03 -3.46
CA THR A 152 -2.87 -15.24 -2.76
C THR A 152 -2.94 -15.46 -1.24
N GLU A 153 -1.81 -15.78 -0.62
CA GLU A 153 -1.76 -16.00 0.82
C GLU A 153 -1.95 -14.68 1.59
N ALA A 154 -1.50 -13.57 1.01
CA ALA A 154 -1.70 -12.23 1.58
C ALA A 154 -3.19 -11.90 1.80
N LEU A 155 -4.05 -12.16 0.80
CA LEU A 155 -5.47 -11.87 0.93
C LEU A 155 -6.16 -12.83 1.90
N LYS A 156 -5.81 -14.12 1.88
CA LYS A 156 -6.33 -15.09 2.86
C LYS A 156 -6.00 -14.66 4.28
N MET A 157 -4.75 -14.26 4.54
CA MET A 157 -4.35 -13.75 5.86
C MET A 157 -5.14 -12.49 6.26
N ALA A 158 -5.34 -11.55 5.34
CA ALA A 158 -6.15 -10.36 5.60
C ALA A 158 -7.60 -10.74 5.96
N GLN A 159 -8.22 -11.64 5.21
CA GLN A 159 -9.57 -12.13 5.48
C GLN A 159 -9.69 -12.89 6.81
N THR A 160 -8.63 -13.55 7.29
CA THR A 160 -8.67 -14.21 8.60
C THR A 160 -8.79 -13.22 9.77
N VAL A 161 -8.26 -12.00 9.63
CA VAL A 161 -8.26 -10.96 10.68
C VAL A 161 -9.24 -9.82 10.40
N ASP A 162 -9.75 -9.72 9.18
CA ASP A 162 -10.74 -8.76 8.71
C ASP A 162 -11.72 -9.45 7.73
N PRO A 163 -12.64 -10.32 8.23
CA PRO A 163 -13.55 -11.09 7.37
C PRO A 163 -14.54 -10.23 6.57
N LYS A 164 -14.83 -9.02 7.06
CA LYS A 164 -15.73 -8.06 6.39
C LYS A 164 -14.99 -7.14 5.40
N GLY A 165 -13.66 -7.18 5.38
CA GLY A 165 -12.84 -6.31 4.54
C GLY A 165 -13.02 -4.82 4.84
N GLU A 166 -13.35 -4.45 6.08
CA GLU A 166 -13.64 -3.06 6.50
C GLU A 166 -12.37 -2.19 6.51
N ARG A 167 -11.23 -2.82 6.84
CA ARG A 167 -9.91 -2.19 6.96
C ARG A 167 -8.89 -2.78 5.98
N THR A 168 -9.36 -3.44 4.93
CA THR A 168 -8.52 -4.06 3.90
C THR A 168 -8.72 -3.37 2.55
N LEU A 169 -7.62 -2.93 1.94
CA LEU A 169 -7.56 -2.28 0.64
C LEU A 169 -6.69 -3.12 -0.30
N GLY A 170 -7.26 -3.51 -1.44
CA GLY A 170 -6.53 -4.27 -2.46
C GLY A 170 -5.80 -3.37 -3.44
N VAL A 171 -4.55 -3.69 -3.74
CA VAL A 171 -3.73 -3.02 -4.76
C VAL A 171 -3.24 -4.04 -5.76
N LEU A 172 -3.73 -3.93 -6.99
CA LEU A 172 -3.30 -4.72 -8.14
C LEU A 172 -2.08 -4.07 -8.79
N THR A 173 -1.02 -4.84 -9.01
CA THR A 173 0.24 -4.37 -9.62
C THR A 173 0.53 -5.12 -10.90
N LYS A 174 1.56 -4.70 -11.64
CA LYS A 174 2.00 -5.36 -12.89
C LYS A 174 0.86 -5.61 -13.89
N PRO A 175 0.00 -4.61 -14.17
CA PRO A 175 -1.08 -4.76 -15.14
C PRO A 175 -0.57 -5.03 -16.57
N ASP A 176 0.70 -4.75 -16.83
CA ASP A 176 1.41 -5.01 -18.08
C ASP A 176 1.77 -6.48 -18.34
N LEU A 177 1.64 -7.35 -17.33
CA LEU A 177 1.92 -8.78 -17.46
C LEU A 177 0.65 -9.63 -17.62
N ILE A 178 -0.50 -9.00 -17.85
CA ILE A 178 -1.76 -9.70 -18.05
C ILE A 178 -1.78 -10.24 -19.48
N ASP A 179 -2.14 -11.52 -19.63
CA ASP A 179 -2.27 -12.15 -20.95
C ASP A 179 -3.48 -11.57 -21.70
N GLU A 180 -3.30 -11.29 -22.99
CA GLU A 180 -4.39 -10.79 -23.85
C GLU A 180 -5.59 -11.75 -23.80
N GLY A 181 -6.78 -11.22 -23.49
CA GLY A 181 -8.03 -11.96 -23.34
C GLY A 181 -8.40 -12.29 -21.88
N THR A 182 -7.49 -12.11 -20.91
CA THR A 182 -7.76 -12.34 -19.48
C THR A 182 -8.03 -11.05 -18.69
N GLU A 183 -8.00 -9.88 -19.34
CA GLU A 183 -8.11 -8.58 -18.68
C GLU A 183 -9.47 -8.37 -18.00
N ASN A 184 -10.53 -8.99 -18.52
CA ASN A 184 -11.86 -8.96 -17.91
C ASN A 184 -11.84 -9.47 -16.47
N GLU A 185 -11.01 -10.48 -16.18
CA GLU A 185 -10.89 -11.01 -14.83
C GLU A 185 -10.35 -9.97 -13.85
N THR A 186 -9.31 -9.25 -14.27
CA THR A 186 -8.73 -8.15 -13.52
C THR A 186 -9.72 -7.01 -13.34
N ILE A 187 -10.49 -6.68 -14.38
CA ILE A 187 -11.54 -5.65 -14.32
C ILE A 187 -12.63 -6.03 -13.32
N ASP A 188 -13.07 -7.28 -13.28
CA ASP A 188 -14.07 -7.74 -12.30
C ASP A 188 -13.55 -7.61 -10.85
N ILE A 189 -12.25 -7.85 -10.63
CA ILE A 189 -11.62 -7.64 -9.33
C ILE A 189 -11.62 -6.15 -8.97
N VAL A 190 -11.20 -5.27 -9.89
CA VAL A 190 -11.19 -3.81 -9.66
C VAL A 190 -12.60 -3.27 -9.40
N ARG A 191 -13.62 -3.83 -10.07
CA ARG A 191 -15.04 -3.53 -9.84
C ARG A 191 -15.61 -4.13 -8.56
N ASN A 192 -14.77 -4.78 -7.76
CA ASN A 192 -15.15 -5.38 -6.48
C ASN A 192 -16.21 -6.50 -6.61
N GLN A 193 -16.26 -7.18 -7.76
CA GLN A 193 -17.30 -8.18 -8.08
C GLN A 193 -16.90 -9.61 -7.72
N ARG A 194 -15.58 -9.91 -7.62
CA ARG A 194 -15.08 -11.24 -7.26
C ARG A 194 -14.90 -11.43 -5.76
N VAL A 195 -13.98 -10.70 -5.16
CA VAL A 195 -13.69 -10.77 -3.73
C VAL A 195 -14.00 -9.40 -3.12
N PRO A 196 -15.21 -9.16 -2.59
CA PRO A 196 -15.60 -7.82 -2.19
C PRO A 196 -14.83 -7.33 -0.95
N LEU A 197 -14.21 -6.16 -1.07
CA LEU A 197 -13.61 -5.39 0.02
C LEU A 197 -14.40 -4.09 0.22
N THR A 198 -14.61 -3.67 1.46
CA THR A 198 -15.35 -2.43 1.76
C THR A 198 -14.60 -1.20 1.22
N LYS A 199 -13.26 -1.23 1.27
CA LYS A 199 -12.40 -0.19 0.69
C LYS A 199 -12.08 -0.40 -0.80
N GLY A 200 -12.57 -1.48 -1.40
CA GLY A 200 -12.39 -1.77 -2.82
C GLY A 200 -10.96 -2.10 -3.23
N TYR A 201 -10.70 -1.92 -4.52
CA TYR A 201 -9.46 -2.23 -5.19
C TYR A 201 -8.96 -1.05 -6.00
N MET A 202 -7.63 -0.91 -6.05
CA MET A 202 -6.94 0.00 -6.95
C MET A 202 -5.99 -0.80 -7.82
N ILE A 203 -5.73 -0.32 -9.04
CA ILE A 203 -4.74 -0.89 -9.94
C ILE A 203 -3.67 0.14 -10.24
N VAL A 204 -2.40 -0.27 -10.23
CA VAL A 204 -1.27 0.63 -10.47
C VAL A 204 -0.19 0.00 -11.32
N LYS A 205 0.42 0.83 -12.16
CA LYS A 205 1.61 0.47 -12.93
C LYS A 205 2.80 1.16 -12.28
N CYS A 206 3.63 0.36 -11.62
CA CYS A 206 4.87 0.85 -11.04
C CYS A 206 6.06 0.57 -11.97
N ARG A 207 7.22 1.17 -11.67
CA ARG A 207 8.50 0.87 -12.35
C ARG A 207 8.79 -0.63 -12.34
N GLY A 208 9.04 -1.17 -13.52
CA GLY A 208 9.48 -2.55 -13.70
C GLY A 208 10.95 -2.75 -13.38
N GLN A 209 11.44 -3.99 -13.48
CA GLN A 209 12.86 -4.30 -13.29
C GLN A 209 13.77 -3.52 -14.27
N VAL A 210 13.31 -3.37 -15.53
CA VAL A 210 14.03 -2.67 -16.59
C VAL A 210 14.10 -1.17 -16.34
N ASP A 211 12.98 -0.54 -15.96
CA ASP A 211 12.93 0.89 -15.63
C ASP A 211 13.86 1.25 -14.45
N LEU A 212 14.06 0.31 -13.53
CA LEU A 212 14.96 0.47 -12.38
C LEU A 212 16.43 0.37 -12.81
N THR A 213 16.77 -0.54 -13.71
CA THR A 213 18.13 -0.62 -14.27
C THR A 213 18.50 0.62 -15.08
N GLU A 214 17.51 1.28 -15.68
CA GLU A 214 17.69 2.51 -16.45
C GLU A 214 17.62 3.79 -15.59
N ASN A 215 17.52 3.68 -14.25
CA ASN A 215 17.39 4.81 -13.32
C ASN A 215 16.27 5.79 -13.70
N GLN A 216 15.14 5.28 -14.17
CA GLN A 216 14.02 6.12 -14.57
C GLN A 216 13.51 6.96 -13.38
N SER A 217 13.30 8.26 -13.63
CA SER A 217 12.76 9.19 -12.64
C SER A 217 11.32 8.83 -12.25
N LEU A 218 10.90 9.22 -11.05
CA LEU A 218 9.53 9.01 -10.57
C LEU A 218 8.50 9.80 -11.41
N VAL A 219 8.89 10.98 -11.90
CA VAL A 219 8.03 11.80 -12.77
C VAL A 219 7.73 11.08 -14.07
N ASP A 220 8.76 10.48 -14.69
CA ASP A 220 8.57 9.72 -15.93
C ASP A 220 7.77 8.44 -15.68
N ALA A 221 7.92 7.82 -14.50
CA ALA A 221 7.13 6.64 -14.13
C ALA A 221 5.63 6.99 -14.01
N ILE A 222 5.28 8.12 -13.40
CA ILE A 222 3.90 8.61 -13.32
C ILE A 222 3.36 8.91 -14.73
N LYS A 223 4.20 9.47 -15.61
CA LYS A 223 3.81 9.73 -17.00
C LYS A 223 3.52 8.44 -17.77
N LYS A 224 4.43 7.45 -17.69
CA LYS A 224 4.24 6.12 -18.30
C LYS A 224 3.01 5.39 -17.75
N GLU A 225 2.74 5.51 -16.44
CA GLU A 225 1.54 4.95 -15.82
C GLU A 225 0.27 5.54 -16.44
N ARG A 226 0.21 6.88 -16.55
CA ARG A 226 -0.89 7.58 -17.18
C ARG A 226 -1.08 7.14 -18.64
N GLU A 227 -0.01 7.19 -19.42
CA GLU A 227 -0.02 6.79 -20.84
C GLU A 227 -0.53 5.34 -20.98
N PHE A 228 -0.06 4.42 -20.13
CA PHE A 228 -0.54 3.03 -20.12
C PHE A 228 -2.05 2.92 -19.90
N PHE A 229 -2.59 3.56 -18.87
CA PHE A 229 -4.03 3.46 -18.58
C PHE A 229 -4.90 4.21 -19.61
N GLU A 230 -4.40 5.29 -20.21
CA GLU A 230 -5.13 6.04 -21.26
C GLU A 230 -5.19 5.27 -22.59
N GLU A 231 -4.14 4.54 -22.95
CA GLU A 231 -4.04 3.81 -24.22
C GLU A 231 -4.62 2.38 -24.16
N HIS A 232 -4.64 1.76 -22.98
CA HIS A 232 -5.00 0.35 -22.86
C HIS A 232 -6.48 0.09 -23.13
N LYS A 233 -6.81 -0.72 -24.14
CA LYS A 233 -8.18 -1.02 -24.61
C LYS A 233 -9.16 -1.35 -23.47
N CYS A 234 -8.73 -2.20 -22.54
CA CYS A 234 -9.56 -2.71 -21.44
C CYS A 234 -9.51 -1.84 -20.16
N PHE A 235 -8.37 -1.18 -19.89
CA PHE A 235 -8.17 -0.39 -18.64
C PHE A 235 -8.40 1.11 -18.81
N ARG A 236 -8.66 1.58 -20.04
CA ARG A 236 -9.08 2.96 -20.34
C ARG A 236 -10.41 3.35 -19.68
N TRP A 237 -11.16 2.35 -19.21
CA TRP A 237 -12.46 2.48 -18.58
C TRP A 237 -12.39 3.08 -17.15
N ASP A 238 -12.27 4.40 -17.03
CA ASP A 238 -12.77 5.25 -15.91
C ASP A 238 -11.84 6.42 -15.56
N LEU A 239 -11.67 7.34 -16.50
CA LEU A 239 -11.36 8.74 -16.20
C LEU A 239 -12.63 9.61 -16.03
N GLU A 240 -13.83 9.10 -16.35
CA GLU A 240 -15.07 9.89 -16.46
C GLU A 240 -16.12 9.69 -15.35
N ILE A 241 -16.05 8.67 -14.47
CA ILE A 241 -17.03 8.47 -13.37
C ILE A 241 -16.64 9.29 -12.12
N GLY A 242 -16.21 10.53 -12.31
CA GLY A 242 -16.01 11.50 -11.22
C GLY A 242 -17.32 12.06 -10.63
N ASN A 243 -18.49 11.72 -11.19
CA ASN A 243 -19.71 12.53 -10.98
C ASN A 243 -21.01 11.78 -10.67
N SER A 244 -21.03 10.46 -10.41
CA SER A 244 -22.30 9.83 -10.03
C SER A 244 -22.17 8.68 -9.02
N THR A 245 -22.93 8.84 -7.93
CA THR A 245 -23.40 7.84 -6.96
C THR A 245 -22.39 7.19 -5.99
N SER A 246 -22.29 7.81 -4.80
CA SER A 246 -22.35 7.23 -3.45
C SER A 246 -21.55 5.97 -3.04
N CYS A 247 -20.58 5.51 -3.84
CA CYS A 247 -19.64 4.45 -3.45
C CYS A 247 -18.21 5.01 -3.58
N HIS A 248 -17.71 5.68 -2.54
CA HIS A 248 -16.48 6.49 -2.59
C HIS A 248 -15.16 5.72 -2.79
N TRP A 249 -15.19 4.37 -2.86
CA TRP A 249 -13.98 3.54 -2.78
C TRP A 249 -13.74 2.58 -3.96
N THR A 250 -14.72 2.37 -4.85
CA THR A 250 -14.54 1.63 -6.11
C THR A 250 -14.07 2.56 -7.22
N GLN A 251 -12.90 3.16 -7.04
CA GLN A 251 -12.29 4.03 -8.05
C GLN A 251 -10.99 3.38 -8.54
N ALA A 252 -10.97 2.98 -9.81
CA ALA A 252 -9.74 2.72 -10.55
C ALA A 252 -9.01 4.06 -10.76
N THR A 253 -8.34 4.57 -9.73
CA THR A 253 -7.68 5.87 -9.85
C THR A 253 -6.32 5.71 -10.54
N SER A 254 -6.24 6.25 -11.75
CA SER A 254 -5.09 6.19 -12.67
C SER A 254 -3.87 7.03 -12.25
N SER A 255 -3.66 7.28 -10.95
CA SER A 255 -2.50 8.07 -10.54
C SER A 255 -2.04 7.80 -9.11
N GLN A 256 -0.72 7.67 -8.89
CA GLN A 256 -0.06 7.60 -7.58
C GLN A 256 -0.54 8.63 -6.53
N PRO A 257 -0.88 9.90 -6.89
CA PRO A 257 -1.52 10.85 -5.97
C PRO A 257 -2.87 10.39 -5.41
N ALA A 258 -3.61 9.57 -6.15
CA ALA A 258 -4.89 9.06 -5.72
C ALA A 258 -4.77 7.90 -4.73
N ILE A 259 -3.72 7.06 -4.81
CA ILE A 259 -3.39 6.14 -3.71
C ILE A 259 -3.03 6.94 -2.46
N LYS A 260 -2.22 7.99 -2.58
CA LYS A 260 -1.92 8.88 -1.43
C LYS A 260 -3.20 9.43 -0.83
N ALA A 261 -4.12 9.93 -1.65
CA ALA A 261 -5.42 10.44 -1.19
C ALA A 261 -6.33 9.34 -0.59
N ALA A 262 -6.34 8.14 -1.17
CA ALA A 262 -7.11 6.98 -0.71
C ALA A 262 -6.57 6.42 0.62
N MET A 263 -5.25 6.37 0.79
CA MET A 263 -4.60 5.97 2.03
C MET A 263 -4.88 6.96 3.15
N VAL A 264 -4.79 8.25 2.85
CA VAL A 264 -5.02 9.32 3.82
C VAL A 264 -6.51 9.48 4.17
N SER A 265 -7.43 9.23 3.24
CA SER A 265 -8.86 9.16 3.55
C SER A 265 -9.23 7.86 4.30
N SER A 266 -8.52 6.76 4.03
CA SER A 266 -8.74 5.48 4.73
C SER A 266 -8.34 5.54 6.19
N THR A 267 -7.24 6.21 6.53
CA THR A 267 -6.90 6.50 7.93
C THR A 267 -8.04 7.28 8.59
N LYS A 268 -8.58 8.33 7.95
CA LYS A 268 -9.72 9.13 8.46
C LYS A 268 -11.01 8.32 8.69
N SER A 269 -11.40 7.43 7.77
CA SER A 269 -12.61 6.59 7.92
C SER A 269 -12.53 5.65 9.13
N SER A 270 -11.34 5.13 9.41
CA SER A 270 -11.09 4.26 10.57
C SER A 270 -11.26 5.05 11.88
N PHE A 271 -10.92 6.34 11.90
CA PHE A 271 -11.15 7.23 13.05
C PHE A 271 -12.62 7.64 13.25
N SER A 272 -13.39 7.81 12.17
CA SER A 272 -14.82 8.11 12.29
C SER A 272 -15.59 6.96 12.93
N CYS A 273 -15.16 5.71 12.67
CA CYS A 273 -15.75 4.52 13.29
C CYS A 273 -15.38 4.44 14.79
N MET A 274 -14.13 4.75 15.17
CA MET A 274 -13.70 4.81 16.57
C MET A 274 -14.34 5.95 17.39
N SER A 275 -14.90 6.97 16.75
CA SER A 275 -15.56 8.12 17.42
C SER A 275 -17.06 7.95 17.60
N MET A 276 -17.66 6.86 17.12
CA MET A 276 -19.11 6.60 17.17
C MET A 276 -19.55 5.59 18.24
N GLU A 277 -18.64 5.12 19.10
CA GLU A 277 -19.01 4.44 20.35
C GLU A 277 -19.24 5.48 21.46
N LYS A 278 -20.44 6.06 21.48
CA LYS A 278 -21.02 6.73 22.65
C LYS A 278 -22.45 6.27 22.86
#